data_AF-A0A1I7S0S2-F1
#
_entry.id   AF-A0A1I7S0S2-F1
#
_cell.length_a   1.000
_cell.length_b   1.000
_cell.length_c   1.000
_cell.angle_alpha   90.00
_cell.angle_beta   90.00
_cell.angle_gamma   90.00
#
_symmetry.space_group_name_H-M   'P 1'
#
loop_
_entity.id
_entity.type
_entity.pdbx_description
1 polymer ?
#
loop_
_entity_poly.entity_id
_entity_poly.type
_entity_poly.pdbx_seq_one_letter_code
_entity_poly.pdbx_strand_id
1 'polypeptide(L)' 'MSASFTNQVLAQVELYTKHGTADEYKIGLYVLPKTLDEEVARLHLDKLGVRLTQLTQDQADYLGVPANGPFKPDHYRY' A
#
# COMPACT_ATOMS: atom_id res chain seq x y z
N MET A 1 -17.23 1.52 4.45
CA MET A 1 -16.72 0.20 4.03
C MET A 1 -15.79 0.23 2.82
N SER A 2 -15.68 1.35 2.07
CA SER A 2 -14.88 1.43 0.84
C SER A 2 -13.43 0.96 1.01
N ALA A 3 -12.69 1.48 2.00
CA ALA A 3 -11.30 1.08 2.24
C ALA A 3 -11.10 -0.44 2.46
N SER A 4 -11.98 -1.08 3.24
CA SER A 4 -11.93 -2.52 3.47
C SER A 4 -12.18 -3.32 2.18
N PHE A 5 -13.13 -2.88 1.36
CA PHE A 5 -13.45 -3.58 0.10
C PHE A 5 -12.44 -3.31 -1.00
N THR A 6 -11.77 -2.15 -1.03
CA THR A 6 -10.62 -1.94 -1.92
C THR A 6 -9.51 -2.95 -1.61
N ASN A 7 -9.19 -3.16 -0.33
CA ASN A 7 -8.22 -4.19 0.08
C ASN A 7 -8.65 -5.60 -0.37
N GLN A 8 -9.92 -5.96 -0.21
CA GLN A 8 -10.43 -7.26 -0.66
C GLN A 8 -10.30 -7.43 -2.17
N VAL A 9 -10.64 -6.41 -2.96
CA VAL A 9 -10.49 -6.45 -4.42
C VAL A 9 -9.01 -6.58 -4.82
N LEU A 10 -8.11 -5.82 -4.19
CA LEU A 10 -6.67 -5.93 -4.45
C LEU A 10 -6.13 -7.32 -4.11
N ALA A 11 -6.56 -7.90 -2.99
CA ALA A 11 -6.20 -9.27 -2.61
C ALA A 11 -6.72 -10.31 -3.61
N GLN A 12 -7.95 -10.15 -4.12
CA GLN A 12 -8.48 -11.04 -5.15
C GLN A 12 -7.71 -10.92 -6.47
N VAL A 13 -7.37 -9.70 -6.90
CA VAL A 13 -6.55 -9.46 -8.08
C VAL A 13 -5.18 -10.12 -7.92
N GLU A 14 -4.51 -9.92 -6.79
CA GLU A 14 -3.20 -10.49 -6.48
C GLU A 14 -3.19 -12.03 -6.52
N LEU A 15 -4.18 -12.66 -5.88
CA LEU A 15 -4.32 -14.12 -5.91
C LEU A 15 -4.58 -14.64 -7.32
N TYR A 16 -5.45 -13.96 -8.07
CA TYR A 16 -5.84 -14.37 -9.41
C TYR A 16 -4.68 -14.25 -10.41
N THR A 17 -3.91 -13.16 -10.37
CA THR A 17 -2.81 -12.91 -11.31
C THR A 17 -1.59 -13.79 -11.04
N LYS A 18 -1.42 -14.28 -9.82
CA LYS A 18 -0.32 -15.17 -9.43
C LYS A 18 -0.65 -16.65 -9.53
N HIS A 19 -1.93 -17.00 -9.65
CA HIS A 19 -2.33 -18.40 -9.79
C HIS A 19 -1.71 -19.04 -11.04
N GLY A 20 -1.06 -20.20 -10.88
CA GLY A 20 -0.40 -20.92 -11.97
C GLY A 20 0.89 -20.27 -12.50
N THR A 21 1.42 -19.23 -11.84
CA THR A 21 2.72 -18.64 -12.18
C THR A 21 3.82 -19.14 -11.24
N ALA A 22 5.08 -18.79 -11.53
CA ALA A 22 6.20 -19.10 -10.63
C ALA A 22 6.08 -18.41 -9.26
N ASP A 23 5.25 -17.36 -9.15
CA ASP A 23 5.02 -16.55 -7.95
C ASP A 23 3.75 -16.96 -7.20
N GLU A 24 3.18 -18.12 -7.51
CA GLU A 24 1.96 -18.62 -6.86
C GLU A 24 2.16 -18.80 -5.34
N TYR A 25 1.17 -18.34 -4.58
CA TYR A 25 1.18 -18.47 -3.13
C TYR A 25 0.97 -19.91 -2.69
N LYS A 26 1.89 -20.41 -1.86
CA LYS A 26 1.67 -21.64 -1.09
C LYS A 26 0.62 -21.39 -0.01
N ILE A 27 -0.05 -22.45 0.46
CA ILE A 27 -0.96 -22.37 1.60
C ILE A 27 -0.25 -21.71 2.79
N GLY A 28 -0.80 -20.61 3.27
CA GLY A 28 -0.22 -19.79 4.32
C GLY A 28 -1.02 -18.50 4.55
N LEU A 29 -0.58 -17.73 5.54
CA LEU A 29 -1.13 -16.40 5.81
C LEU A 29 -0.20 -15.34 5.22
N TYR A 30 -0.78 -14.44 4.43
CA TYR A 30 -0.07 -13.34 3.80
C TYR A 30 -0.82 -12.04 4.06
N VAL A 31 -0.09 -10.94 4.01
CA VAL A 31 -0.63 -9.58 4.10
C VAL A 31 -0.30 -8.84 2.81
N LEU A 32 -1.16 -7.90 2.42
CA LEU A 32 -0.84 -7.02 1.29
C LEU A 32 0.37 -6.14 1.65
N PRO A 33 1.24 -5.83 0.68
CA PRO A 33 2.38 -4.96 0.89
C PRO A 33 1.94 -3.54 1.28
N LYS A 34 2.78 -2.86 2.07
CA LYS A 34 2.52 -1.51 2.60
C LYS A 34 2.25 -0.47 1.49
N THR A 35 2.84 -0.64 0.31
CA THR A 35 2.58 0.20 -0.86
C THR A 35 1.11 0.20 -1.27
N LEU A 36 0.45 -0.96 -1.23
CA LEU A 36 -0.97 -1.08 -1.54
C LEU A 36 -1.85 -0.53 -0.41
N ASP A 37 -1.43 -0.67 0.84
CA ASP A 37 -2.13 -0.07 1.98
C ASP A 37 -2.14 1.48 1.88
N GLU A 38 -0.99 2.08 1.55
CA GLU A 38 -0.88 3.52 1.30
C GLU A 38 -1.67 3.97 0.05
N GLU A 39 -1.74 3.15 -1.00
CA GLU A 39 -2.58 3.41 -2.18
C GLU A 39 -4.06 3.46 -1.79
N VAL A 40 -4.53 2.48 -1.01
CA VAL A 40 -5.92 2.45 -0.52
C VAL A 40 -6.22 3.74 0.24
N ALA A 41 -5.33 4.20 1.13
CA ALA A 41 -5.52 5.47 1.82
C ALA A 41 -5.59 6.65 0.85
N ARG A 42 -4.66 6.72 -0.12
CA ARG A 42 -4.57 7.81 -1.10
C ARG A 42 -5.85 7.97 -1.92
N LEU A 43 -6.45 6.87 -2.37
CA LEU A 43 -7.68 6.84 -3.17
C LEU A 43 -8.89 7.47 -2.44
N HIS A 44 -8.86 7.58 -1.12
CA HIS A 44 -9.97 8.11 -0.33
C HIS A 44 -9.79 9.58 0.09
N LEU A 45 -8.61 10.18 -0.09
CA LEU A 45 -8.28 11.52 0.41
C LEU A 45 -9.12 12.63 -0.24
N ASP A 46 -9.27 12.58 -1.57
CA ASP A 46 -10.01 13.60 -2.32
C ASP A 46 -11.48 13.66 -1.91
N LYS A 47 -12.08 12.51 -1.60
CA LYS A 47 -13.47 12.45 -1.12
C LYS A 47 -13.66 13.17 0.22
N LEU A 48 -12.61 13.26 1.03
CA LEU A 48 -12.58 13.95 2.31
C LEU A 48 -12.05 15.39 2.18
N GLY A 49 -11.68 15.84 0.98
CA GLY A 49 -11.09 17.17 0.75
C GLY A 49 -9.69 17.33 1.35
N VAL A 50 -8.99 16.23 1.63
CA VAL A 50 -7.65 16.27 2.24
C VAL A 50 -6.61 16.64 1.18
N ARG A 51 -5.69 17.53 1.52
CA ARG A 51 -4.50 17.85 0.72
C ARG A 51 -3.26 17.25 1.38
N LEU A 52 -2.67 16.25 0.73
CA LEU A 52 -1.47 15.60 1.24
C LEU A 52 -0.22 16.41 0.86
N THR A 53 0.64 16.69 1.83
CA THR A 53 1.94 17.32 1.58
C THR A 53 2.87 16.35 0.86
N GLN A 54 3.62 16.85 -0.12
CA GLN A 54 4.66 16.08 -0.81
C GLN A 54 6.02 16.38 -0.21
N LEU A 55 6.81 15.34 0.03
CA LEU A 55 8.20 15.49 0.44
C LEU A 55 9.03 16.06 -0.71
N THR A 56 9.93 16.98 -0.40
CA THR A 56 11.03 17.30 -1.32
C THR A 56 12.04 16.16 -1.33
N GLN A 57 12.90 16.10 -2.35
CA GLN A 57 13.95 15.09 -2.41
C GLN A 57 14.86 15.17 -1.18
N ASP A 58 15.29 16.37 -0.78
CA ASP A 58 16.12 16.57 0.42
C ASP A 58 15.46 16.04 1.70
N GLN A 59 14.14 16.20 1.85
CA GLN A 59 13.40 15.67 3.00
C GLN A 59 13.29 14.14 2.97
N ALA A 60 13.04 13.56 1.79
CA ALA A 60 12.99 12.13 1.58
C ALA A 60 14.34 11.48 1.92
N ASP A 61 15.43 12.06 1.42
CA ASP A 61 16.81 11.62 1.70
C ASP A 61 17.17 11.76 3.18
N TYR A 62 16.79 12.87 3.81
CA TYR A 62 17.01 13.10 5.25
C TYR A 62 16.29 12.05 6.12
N LEU A 63 15.07 11.67 5.73
CA LEU A 63 14.27 10.67 6.43
C LEU A 63 14.66 9.22 6.07
N GLY A 64 15.43 9.03 5.00
CA GLY A 64 15.76 7.70 4.48
C GLY A 64 14.56 6.93 3.94
N VAL A 65 13.56 7.63 3.40
CA VAL A 65 12.35 7.02 2.80
C VAL A 65 12.17 7.51 1.36
N PRO A 66 11.55 6.72 0.46
CA PRO A 66 11.24 7.21 -0.88
C PRO A 66 10.22 8.36 -0.83
N ALA A 67 10.33 9.31 -1.76
CA ALA A 67 9.39 10.44 -1.84
C ALA A 67 7.93 10.01 -2.06
N ASN A 68 7.72 8.83 -2.67
CA ASN A 68 6.40 8.25 -2.94
C ASN A 68 6.04 7.07 -2.02
N GLY A 69 6.80 6.87 -0.94
CA GLY A 69 6.61 5.79 0.02
C GLY A 69 7.20 4.44 -0.44
N PRO A 70 7.09 3.39 0.40
CA PRO A 70 6.42 3.39 1.69
C PRO A 70 7.05 4.33 2.72
N PHE A 71 6.22 5.04 3.48
CA PHE A 71 6.68 6.11 4.38
C PHE A 71 7.02 5.63 5.79
N LYS A 72 6.82 4.34 6.08
CA LYS A 72 7.01 3.73 7.40
C LYS A 72 7.57 2.32 7.28
N PRO A 73 8.36 1.85 8.26
CA PRO A 73 8.84 0.47 8.28
C PRO A 73 7.72 -0.54 8.57
N ASP A 74 7.96 -1.83 8.33
CA ASP A 74 6.93 -2.88 8.45
C ASP A 74 6.43 -3.09 9.88
N HIS A 75 7.30 -2.94 10.88
CA HIS A 75 6.94 -3.10 12.29
C HIS A 75 6.18 -1.88 12.87
N TYR A 76 5.92 -0.86 12.06
CA TYR A 76 5.19 0.33 12.49
C TYR A 76 3.70 0.02 12.69
N ARG A 77 3.14 0.44 13.82
CA ARG A 77 1.78 0.07 14.26
C ARG A 77 0.70 1.06 13.79
N TYR A 78 0.78 1.48 12.52
CA TYR A 78 0.11 2.65 11.91
C TYR A 78 0.78 3.99 12.13
#